data_AF-A0AAD9VJ05-F1
#
_entry.id   AF-A0AAD9VJ05-F1
#
_cell.length_a   1.000
_cell.length_b   1.000
_cell.length_c   1.000
_cell.angle_alpha   90.00
_cell.angle_beta   90.00
_cell.angle_gamma   90.00
#
_symmetry.space_group_name_H-M   'P 1'
#
loop_
_entity.id
_entity.type
_entity.pdbx_description
1 polymer ?
#
loop_
_entity_poly.entity_id
_entity_poly.type
_entity_poly.pdbx_seq_one_letter_code
_entity_poly.pdbx_strand_id
1 'polypeptide(L)'
;MFKFIRSCTVCHNTKSLVDCSNCPNTSFCKEHQNTKTHKNLCSLFKLCFDLDVAFMKSKRIVPKVTVPLNTNKIFLPYNMQTFINSYWRETETLFKLWQYNIAYISEYLTRPLTLLFALEKLQGYENSDMIVHVIGANMMEVDGFEIWEIVLHWLPYLKSLKIVLIGPELSWGTLIQDVCNYCLQKGKNFSIDICGALYAEYECSKQFIKPNVIIGFNTGIHECIDIDSKTDTWAASIRIIAKQNCPLILTSYTFHETQQEQERLKTILRRNIPCKYSFKNPYSSLRPHRDYETEGVYYQNGYVLIYSHLNVIHKEMGKNDSKQYLN
;
A
#
# COMPACT_ATOMS: atom_id res chain seq x y z
N MET A 1 -6.71 1.06 -24.47
CA MET A 1 -5.38 1.68 -24.66
C MET A 1 -4.34 0.57 -24.71
N PHE A 2 -3.55 0.47 -25.78
CA PHE A 2 -2.45 -0.51 -25.84
C PHE A 2 -1.25 0.04 -25.07
N LYS A 3 -0.90 -0.59 -23.94
CA LYS A 3 0.30 -0.24 -23.16
C LYS A 3 1.53 -0.89 -23.82
N PHE A 4 2.68 -0.21 -23.76
CA PHE A 4 3.98 -0.71 -24.22
C PHE A 4 4.04 -1.12 -25.70
N ILE A 5 3.50 -0.28 -26.60
CA ILE A 5 3.62 -0.48 -28.05
C ILE A 5 5.10 -0.47 -28.45
N ARG A 6 5.50 -1.42 -29.31
CA ARG A 6 6.85 -1.47 -29.89
C ARG A 6 7.11 -0.18 -30.70
N SER A 7 7.79 0.75 -30.08
CA SER A 7 8.13 2.06 -30.60
C SER A 7 9.52 2.46 -30.10
N CYS A 8 10.13 3.47 -30.71
CA CYS A 8 11.37 4.01 -30.19
C CYS A 8 11.13 4.61 -28.79
N THR A 9 11.86 4.15 -27.77
CA THR A 9 11.71 4.63 -26.37
C THR A 9 11.96 6.13 -26.17
N VAL A 10 12.52 6.83 -27.17
CA VAL A 10 12.79 8.27 -27.08
C VAL A 10 11.83 9.11 -27.93
N CYS A 11 11.59 8.73 -29.19
CA CYS A 11 10.76 9.54 -30.10
C CYS A 11 9.42 8.90 -30.48
N HIS A 12 9.11 7.72 -29.94
CA HIS A 12 7.88 6.96 -30.19
C HIS A 12 7.59 6.61 -31.67
N ASN A 13 8.56 6.81 -32.57
CA ASN A 13 8.47 6.33 -33.96
C ASN A 13 8.40 4.80 -33.99
N THR A 14 7.62 4.23 -34.91
CA THR A 14 7.42 2.78 -35.06
C THR A 14 8.20 2.17 -36.24
N LYS A 15 8.88 2.99 -37.04
CA LYS A 15 9.58 2.55 -38.25
C LYS A 15 11.04 2.16 -37.98
N SER A 16 11.49 1.09 -38.64
CA SER A 16 12.90 0.65 -38.68
C SER A 16 13.55 0.56 -37.30
N LEU A 17 12.88 -0.14 -36.39
CA LEU A 17 13.31 -0.29 -35.01
C LEU A 17 14.27 -1.45 -34.81
N VAL A 18 15.28 -1.21 -34.00
CA VAL A 18 16.24 -2.21 -33.50
C VAL A 18 16.00 -2.40 -32.01
N ASP A 19 15.86 -3.65 -31.58
CA ASP A 19 15.59 -3.99 -30.19
C ASP A 19 16.89 -3.98 -29.38
N CYS A 20 16.79 -3.68 -28.08
CA CYS A 20 17.93 -3.81 -27.18
C CYS A 20 18.35 -5.28 -27.07
N SER A 21 19.65 -5.55 -27.20
CA SER A 21 20.18 -6.92 -27.05
C SER A 21 20.11 -7.45 -25.61
N ASN A 22 20.03 -6.55 -24.62
CA ASN A 22 20.15 -6.88 -23.21
C ASN A 22 18.81 -6.91 -22.48
N CYS A 23 17.78 -6.21 -22.97
CA CYS A 23 16.44 -6.32 -22.40
C CYS A 23 15.38 -6.35 -23.50
N PRO A 24 14.33 -7.19 -23.36
CA PRO A 24 13.31 -7.36 -24.39
C PRO A 24 12.26 -6.26 -24.42
N ASN A 25 12.38 -5.25 -23.55
CA ASN A 25 11.33 -4.29 -23.26
C ASN A 25 11.48 -2.94 -23.97
N THR A 26 12.57 -2.73 -24.72
CA THR A 26 12.87 -1.44 -25.36
C THR A 26 13.38 -1.62 -26.79
N SER A 27 12.97 -0.70 -27.65
CA SER A 27 13.37 -0.62 -29.05
C SER A 27 13.81 0.81 -29.39
N PHE A 28 14.68 0.96 -30.39
CA PHE A 28 15.21 2.26 -30.80
C PHE A 28 15.16 2.41 -32.32
N CYS A 29 14.83 3.61 -32.81
CA CYS A 29 15.14 3.96 -34.19
C CYS A 29 16.66 4.18 -34.35
N LYS A 30 17.15 4.25 -35.59
CA LYS A 30 18.58 4.41 -35.90
C LYS A 30 19.24 5.59 -35.16
N GLU A 31 18.53 6.69 -34.96
CA GLU A 31 19.03 7.90 -34.31
C GLU A 31 19.21 7.73 -32.79
N HIS A 32 18.46 6.82 -32.16
CA HIS A 32 18.35 6.71 -30.70
C HIS A 32 18.98 5.44 -30.10
N GLN A 33 19.70 4.63 -30.88
CA GLN A 33 20.24 3.33 -30.43
C GLN A 33 21.22 3.43 -29.24
N ASN A 34 21.87 4.59 -29.03
CA ASN A 34 22.93 4.77 -28.03
C ASN A 34 22.56 5.69 -26.87
N THR A 35 21.27 5.90 -26.62
CA THR A 35 20.79 6.82 -25.59
C THR A 35 21.25 6.41 -24.19
N LYS A 36 21.72 7.39 -23.39
CA LYS A 36 22.22 7.15 -22.02
C LYS A 36 21.09 6.78 -21.06
N THR A 37 19.89 7.34 -21.26
CA THR A 37 18.72 7.12 -20.40
C THR A 37 18.39 5.63 -20.27
N HIS A 38 18.38 4.91 -21.41
CA HIS A 38 18.13 3.48 -21.41
C HIS A 38 19.25 2.69 -20.70
N LYS A 39 20.51 3.05 -20.89
CA LYS A 39 21.64 2.31 -20.29
C LYS A 39 21.51 2.18 -18.77
N ASN A 40 20.97 3.19 -18.10
CA ASN A 40 20.74 3.18 -16.66
C ASN A 40 19.56 2.31 -16.23
N LEU A 41 18.57 2.10 -17.10
CA LEU A 41 17.35 1.34 -16.82
C LEU A 41 17.35 -0.07 -17.42
N CYS A 42 18.28 -0.37 -18.32
CA CYS A 42 18.29 -1.62 -19.09
C CYS A 42 18.29 -2.87 -18.21
N SER A 43 19.07 -2.88 -17.13
CA SER A 43 19.11 -4.00 -16.18
C SER A 43 17.81 -4.15 -15.40
N LEU A 44 17.17 -3.03 -15.02
CA LEU A 44 15.87 -3.03 -14.36
C LEU A 44 14.78 -3.52 -15.30
N PHE A 45 14.77 -3.10 -16.56
CA PHE A 45 13.82 -3.59 -17.56
C PHE A 45 14.00 -5.07 -17.87
N LYS A 46 15.24 -5.56 -17.90
CA LYS A 46 15.51 -6.99 -17.99
C LYS A 46 14.92 -7.71 -16.76
N LEU A 47 15.17 -7.19 -15.56
CA LEU A 47 14.65 -7.76 -14.32
C LEU A 47 13.11 -7.78 -14.30
N CYS A 48 12.44 -6.69 -14.71
CA CYS A 48 10.98 -6.65 -14.85
C CYS A 48 10.48 -7.80 -15.73
N PHE A 49 11.05 -7.92 -16.94
CA PHE A 49 10.66 -8.98 -17.88
C PHE A 49 10.89 -10.37 -17.29
N ASP A 50 12.07 -10.61 -16.72
CA ASP A 50 12.40 -11.92 -16.19
C ASP A 50 11.47 -12.30 -15.02
N LEU A 51 11.08 -11.33 -14.19
CA LEU A 51 10.09 -11.50 -13.11
C LEU A 51 8.68 -11.71 -13.65
N ASP A 52 8.25 -10.98 -14.67
CA ASP A 52 6.95 -11.17 -15.33
C ASP A 52 6.84 -12.61 -15.88
N VAL A 53 7.87 -13.07 -16.61
CA VAL A 53 7.93 -14.44 -17.15
C VAL A 53 7.97 -15.48 -16.03
N ALA A 54 8.76 -15.24 -14.97
CA ALA A 54 8.85 -16.16 -13.84
C ALA A 54 7.49 -16.30 -13.13
N PHE A 55 6.82 -15.17 -12.85
CA PHE A 55 5.56 -15.15 -12.09
C PHE A 55 4.40 -15.74 -12.91
N MET A 56 4.39 -15.53 -14.24
CA MET A 56 3.41 -16.15 -15.13
C MET A 56 3.54 -17.68 -15.20
N LYS A 57 4.77 -18.20 -15.09
CA LYS A 57 5.04 -19.64 -15.18
C LYS A 57 4.91 -20.35 -13.84
N SER A 58 5.08 -19.65 -12.73
CA SER A 58 4.98 -20.20 -11.38
C SER A 58 3.53 -20.25 -10.89
N LYS A 59 3.21 -21.24 -10.06
CA LYS A 59 2.01 -21.16 -9.23
C LYS A 59 2.19 -20.01 -8.23
N ARG A 60 1.16 -19.18 -8.07
CA ARG A 60 1.12 -18.21 -6.99
C ARG A 60 1.03 -18.96 -5.66
N ILE A 61 2.05 -18.81 -4.84
CA ILE A 61 2.17 -19.40 -3.51
C ILE A 61 2.46 -18.27 -2.55
N VAL A 62 1.60 -18.08 -1.56
CA VAL A 62 1.81 -17.05 -0.54
C VAL A 62 3.08 -17.41 0.23
N PRO A 63 4.06 -16.49 0.33
CA PRO A 63 5.32 -16.78 0.97
C PRO A 63 5.10 -17.04 2.46
N LYS A 64 5.72 -18.10 2.98
CA LYS A 64 5.79 -18.32 4.42
C LYS A 64 6.89 -17.43 4.98
N VAL A 65 6.56 -16.70 6.04
CA VAL A 65 7.53 -15.83 6.73
C VAL A 65 7.47 -16.15 8.21
N THR A 66 8.60 -16.54 8.78
CA THR A 66 8.67 -16.95 10.19
C THR A 66 9.11 -15.75 11.03
N VAL A 67 8.12 -14.99 11.49
CA VAL A 67 8.34 -13.88 12.43
C VAL A 67 8.20 -14.38 13.87
N PRO A 68 9.09 -14.00 14.80
CA PRO A 68 8.93 -14.32 16.21
C PRO A 68 7.64 -13.69 16.77
N LEU A 69 6.92 -14.43 17.60
CA LEU A 69 5.82 -13.87 18.37
C LEU A 69 6.39 -12.93 19.42
N ASN A 70 6.23 -11.63 19.20
CA ASN A 70 6.75 -10.65 20.13
C ASN A 70 5.87 -10.60 21.38
N THR A 71 6.49 -10.75 22.55
CA THR A 71 5.84 -10.57 23.86
C THR A 71 6.04 -9.16 24.41
N ASN A 72 7.03 -8.44 23.87
CA ASN A 72 7.31 -7.04 24.15
C ASN A 72 7.16 -6.22 22.87
N LYS A 73 6.99 -4.90 23.01
CA LYS A 73 7.05 -4.02 21.84
C LYS A 73 8.46 -4.05 21.24
N ILE A 74 8.55 -4.35 19.96
CA ILE A 74 9.80 -4.26 19.19
C ILE A 74 9.61 -3.34 18.00
N PHE A 75 10.70 -2.72 17.57
CA PHE A 75 10.72 -1.95 16.33
C PHE A 75 10.91 -2.87 15.13
N LEU A 76 10.29 -2.51 14.02
CA LEU A 76 10.54 -3.13 12.73
C LEU A 76 12.03 -2.99 12.33
N PRO A 77 12.60 -4.01 11.65
CA PRO A 77 13.86 -3.86 10.92
C PRO A 77 13.82 -2.64 10.00
N TYR A 78 14.96 -1.99 9.79
CA TYR A 78 15.07 -0.67 9.15
C TYR A 78 14.34 -0.53 7.79
N ASN A 79 14.27 -1.60 6.99
CA ASN A 79 13.58 -1.63 5.70
C ASN A 79 13.19 -3.05 5.25
N MET A 80 12.47 -3.15 4.13
CA MET A 80 12.05 -4.42 3.51
C MET A 80 13.18 -5.43 3.36
N GLN A 81 14.35 -5.02 2.86
CA GLN A 81 15.48 -5.93 2.65
C GLN A 81 15.98 -6.52 3.97
N THR A 82 16.17 -5.67 4.99
CA THR A 82 16.60 -6.13 6.32
C THR A 82 15.55 -7.04 6.98
N PHE A 83 14.26 -6.77 6.74
CA PHE A 83 13.17 -7.61 7.20
C PHE A 83 13.23 -9.00 6.60
N ILE A 84 13.30 -9.08 5.27
CA ILE A 84 13.34 -10.37 4.56
C ILE A 84 14.59 -11.16 4.97
N ASN A 85 15.77 -10.51 5.03
CA ASN A 85 17.01 -11.16 5.46
C ASN A 85 16.93 -11.71 6.90
N SER A 86 16.10 -11.13 7.76
CA SER A 86 15.97 -11.54 9.17
C SER A 86 14.98 -12.68 9.38
N TYR A 87 13.89 -12.73 8.59
CA TYR A 87 12.74 -13.59 8.89
C TYR A 87 12.34 -14.57 7.79
N TRP A 88 12.90 -14.43 6.59
CA TRP A 88 12.69 -15.37 5.52
C TRP A 88 13.92 -16.28 5.35
N ARG A 89 13.69 -17.58 5.15
CA ARG A 89 14.75 -18.59 5.05
C ARG A 89 14.84 -19.15 3.64
N GLU A 90 16.07 -19.36 3.17
CA GLU A 90 16.39 -19.82 1.82
C GLU A 90 15.81 -21.20 1.47
N THR A 91 15.53 -22.04 2.47
CA THR A 91 14.88 -23.36 2.24
C THR A 91 13.46 -23.25 1.68
N GLU A 92 12.89 -22.05 1.60
CA GLU A 92 11.55 -21.77 1.10
C GLU A 92 11.56 -21.02 -0.26
N THR A 93 12.65 -21.12 -1.02
CA THR A 93 12.78 -20.48 -2.34
C THR A 93 11.80 -21.05 -3.37
N LEU A 94 10.98 -20.19 -3.95
CA LEU A 94 10.11 -20.48 -5.09
C LEU A 94 10.88 -20.43 -6.42
N PHE A 95 11.86 -19.53 -6.51
CA PHE A 95 12.67 -19.31 -7.71
C PHE A 95 14.14 -19.69 -7.48
N LYS A 96 14.83 -20.11 -8.54
CA LYS A 96 16.27 -20.43 -8.47
C LYS A 96 17.14 -19.23 -8.12
N LEU A 97 16.72 -18.02 -8.51
CA LEU A 97 17.48 -16.80 -8.27
C LEU A 97 16.97 -16.10 -7.01
N TRP A 98 17.86 -15.87 -6.05
CA TRP A 98 17.55 -15.19 -4.78
C TRP A 98 16.80 -13.87 -5.00
N GLN A 99 17.29 -13.02 -5.91
CA GLN A 99 16.67 -11.73 -6.22
C GLN A 99 15.20 -11.82 -6.68
N TYR A 100 14.79 -12.95 -7.29
CA TYR A 100 13.40 -13.15 -7.70
C TYR A 100 12.51 -13.49 -6.52
N ASN A 101 13.02 -14.28 -5.58
CA ASN A 101 12.31 -14.54 -4.33
C ASN A 101 12.15 -13.25 -3.51
N ILE A 102 13.21 -12.44 -3.38
CA ILE A 102 13.13 -11.16 -2.67
C ILE A 102 12.05 -10.26 -3.29
N ALA A 103 12.06 -10.08 -4.62
CA ALA A 103 11.07 -9.29 -5.32
C ALA A 103 9.64 -9.84 -5.09
N TYR A 104 9.46 -11.16 -5.23
CA TYR A 104 8.18 -11.83 -5.02
C TYR A 104 7.65 -11.66 -3.60
N ILE A 105 8.47 -11.94 -2.59
CA ILE A 105 8.07 -11.87 -1.18
C ILE A 105 7.75 -10.43 -0.77
N SER A 106 8.52 -9.47 -1.27
CA SER A 106 8.31 -8.06 -0.97
C SER A 106 6.96 -7.52 -1.48
N GLU A 107 6.40 -8.07 -2.57
CA GLU A 107 5.07 -7.70 -3.06
C GLU A 107 3.94 -8.13 -2.11
N TYR A 108 4.11 -9.24 -1.39
CA TYR A 108 3.15 -9.66 -0.36
C TYR A 108 3.35 -8.89 0.94
N LEU A 109 4.60 -8.75 1.38
CA LEU A 109 4.93 -8.12 2.66
C LEU A 109 4.70 -6.61 2.69
N THR A 110 4.77 -5.92 1.55
CA THR A 110 4.72 -4.45 1.53
C THR A 110 3.47 -3.90 2.20
N ARG A 111 2.31 -4.56 2.09
CA ARG A 111 1.04 -4.10 2.68
C ARG A 111 1.04 -4.16 4.22
N PRO A 112 1.18 -5.34 4.87
CA PRO A 112 1.17 -5.39 6.33
C PRO A 112 2.35 -4.66 6.97
N LEU A 113 3.54 -4.66 6.34
CA LEU A 113 4.70 -3.93 6.89
C LEU A 113 4.51 -2.41 6.79
N THR A 114 3.84 -1.90 5.76
CA THR A 114 3.48 -0.48 5.68
C THR A 114 2.50 -0.11 6.78
N LEU A 115 1.51 -0.96 7.10
CA LEU A 115 0.62 -0.73 8.23
C LEU A 115 1.41 -0.66 9.54
N LEU A 116 2.25 -1.66 9.82
CA LEU A 116 3.05 -1.71 11.05
C LEU A 116 3.98 -0.49 11.18
N PHE A 117 4.63 -0.09 10.09
CA PHE A 117 5.45 1.12 10.03
C PHE A 117 4.65 2.37 10.37
N ALA A 118 3.46 2.50 9.79
CA ALA A 118 2.61 3.64 10.07
C ALA A 118 2.13 3.68 11.52
N LEU A 119 1.78 2.51 12.09
CA LEU A 119 1.45 2.38 13.50
C LEU A 119 2.62 2.81 14.40
N GLU A 120 3.86 2.40 14.10
CA GLU A 120 5.05 2.87 14.84
C GLU A 120 5.20 4.39 14.79
N LYS A 121 5.03 5.02 13.61
CA LYS A 121 5.02 6.48 13.47
C LYS A 121 3.87 7.13 14.26
N LEU A 122 2.76 6.42 14.46
CA LEU A 122 1.61 6.84 15.26
C LEU A 122 1.75 6.55 16.77
N GLN A 123 2.95 6.16 17.25
CA GLN A 123 3.26 5.79 18.64
C GLN A 123 2.76 4.39 19.06
N GLY A 124 2.53 3.52 18.08
CA GLY A 124 2.18 2.12 18.26
C GLY A 124 0.68 1.85 18.34
N TYR A 125 0.34 0.61 18.69
CA TYR A 125 -1.03 0.16 18.90
C TYR A 125 -1.06 -0.80 20.09
N GLU A 126 -1.92 -0.53 21.08
CA GLU A 126 -1.96 -1.26 22.35
C GLU A 126 -3.25 -2.01 22.62
N ASN A 127 -4.28 -1.85 21.76
CA ASN A 127 -5.56 -2.52 21.96
C ASN A 127 -5.49 -4.01 21.60
N SER A 128 -6.38 -4.78 22.20
CA SER A 128 -6.54 -6.23 21.95
C SER A 128 -7.15 -6.57 20.60
N ASP A 129 -7.82 -5.61 19.96
CA ASP A 129 -8.57 -5.78 18.73
C ASP A 129 -8.22 -4.65 17.76
N MET A 130 -8.18 -4.98 16.46
CA MET A 130 -7.92 -4.02 15.40
C MET A 130 -8.77 -4.36 14.17
N ILE A 131 -9.53 -3.38 13.74
CA ILE A 131 -10.26 -3.34 12.49
C ILE A 131 -9.52 -2.39 11.55
N VAL A 132 -8.99 -2.92 10.45
CA VAL A 132 -8.32 -2.15 9.40
C VAL A 132 -9.23 -2.11 8.18
N HIS A 133 -9.63 -0.94 7.74
CA HIS A 133 -10.30 -0.78 6.46
C HIS A 133 -9.24 -0.55 5.37
N VAL A 134 -9.22 -1.42 4.36
CA VAL A 134 -8.41 -1.24 3.15
C VAL A 134 -9.31 -0.66 2.06
N ILE A 135 -9.11 0.60 1.71
CA ILE A 135 -9.95 1.34 0.75
C ILE A 135 -9.36 1.28 -0.65
N GLY A 136 -10.23 1.30 -1.66
CA GLY A 136 -9.82 1.13 -3.06
C GLY A 136 -9.24 -0.26 -3.34
N ALA A 137 -9.62 -1.24 -2.53
CA ALA A 137 -9.12 -2.61 -2.66
C ALA A 137 -9.66 -3.25 -3.95
N ASN A 138 -8.80 -4.02 -4.62
CA ASN A 138 -9.20 -4.87 -5.75
C ASN A 138 -8.65 -6.30 -5.52
N MET A 139 -8.73 -7.16 -6.55
CA MET A 139 -8.28 -8.55 -6.43
C MET A 139 -6.81 -8.71 -6.03
N MET A 140 -5.98 -7.68 -6.22
CA MET A 140 -4.58 -7.67 -5.76
C MET A 140 -4.46 -7.66 -4.24
N GLU A 141 -5.38 -7.01 -3.53
CA GLU A 141 -5.41 -6.97 -2.05
C GLU A 141 -6.05 -8.23 -1.46
N VAL A 142 -6.90 -8.91 -2.25
CA VAL A 142 -7.43 -10.23 -1.90
C VAL A 142 -6.34 -11.30 -2.03
N ASP A 143 -5.44 -11.19 -3.02
CA ASP A 143 -4.36 -12.16 -3.22
C ASP A 143 -3.33 -12.11 -2.06
N GLY A 144 -3.04 -13.29 -1.47
CA GLY A 144 -2.06 -13.47 -0.41
C GLY A 144 -2.43 -12.84 0.93
N PHE A 145 -3.73 -12.79 1.22
CA PHE A 145 -4.25 -12.20 2.44
C PHE A 145 -3.76 -12.88 3.74
N GLU A 146 -3.31 -14.13 3.67
CA GLU A 146 -2.76 -14.92 4.76
C GLU A 146 -1.53 -14.24 5.38
N ILE A 147 -0.81 -13.42 4.60
CA ILE A 147 0.37 -12.68 5.06
C ILE A 147 0.05 -11.66 6.16
N TRP A 148 -1.21 -11.22 6.29
CA TRP A 148 -1.63 -10.27 7.32
C TRP A 148 -1.53 -10.82 8.75
N GLU A 149 -1.44 -12.15 8.93
CA GLU A 149 -1.17 -12.75 10.25
C GLU A 149 0.11 -12.20 10.89
N ILE A 150 1.06 -11.72 10.08
CA ILE A 150 2.30 -11.08 10.57
C ILE A 150 2.03 -9.91 11.54
N VAL A 151 0.90 -9.21 11.39
CA VAL A 151 0.50 -8.12 12.28
C VAL A 151 0.18 -8.64 13.68
N LEU A 152 -0.45 -9.82 13.78
CA LEU A 152 -0.69 -10.50 15.06
C LEU A 152 0.62 -10.94 15.71
N HIS A 153 1.63 -11.32 14.94
CA HIS A 153 2.95 -11.67 15.49
C HIS A 153 3.73 -10.44 15.97
N TRP A 154 3.58 -9.32 15.25
CA TRP A 154 4.32 -8.10 15.53
C TRP A 154 3.78 -7.32 16.72
N LEU A 155 2.46 -7.23 16.87
CA LEU A 155 1.81 -6.48 17.93
C LEU A 155 1.51 -7.39 19.14
N PRO A 156 2.25 -7.23 20.27
CA PRO A 156 2.19 -8.18 21.39
C PRO A 156 0.80 -8.27 22.03
N TYR A 157 0.11 -7.14 22.15
CA TYR A 157 -1.20 -7.04 22.79
C TYR A 157 -2.37 -7.43 21.88
N LEU A 158 -2.16 -7.44 20.56
CA LEU A 158 -3.21 -7.71 19.59
C LEU A 158 -3.62 -9.19 19.63
N LYS A 159 -4.91 -9.42 19.81
CA LYS A 159 -5.58 -10.74 19.84
C LYS A 159 -6.50 -10.94 18.65
N SER A 160 -7.23 -9.91 18.23
CA SER A 160 -8.15 -10.00 17.09
C SER A 160 -7.74 -9.02 16.00
N LEU A 161 -7.53 -9.53 14.79
CA LEU A 161 -7.31 -8.71 13.61
C LEU A 161 -8.45 -8.96 12.62
N LYS A 162 -9.12 -7.89 12.20
CA LYS A 162 -10.07 -7.91 11.10
C LYS A 162 -9.63 -6.94 10.01
N ILE A 163 -9.50 -7.45 8.79
CA ILE A 163 -9.24 -6.63 7.61
C ILE A 163 -10.55 -6.53 6.83
N VAL A 164 -10.98 -5.32 6.49
CA VAL A 164 -12.16 -5.10 5.64
C VAL A 164 -11.66 -4.53 4.32
N LEU A 165 -11.71 -5.34 3.26
CA LEU A 165 -11.32 -4.94 1.90
C LEU A 165 -12.53 -4.27 1.24
N ILE A 166 -12.42 -2.99 0.91
CA ILE A 166 -13.53 -2.18 0.40
C ILE A 166 -13.16 -1.64 -0.98
N GLY A 167 -13.89 -2.06 -2.00
CA GLY A 167 -13.73 -1.54 -3.35
C GLY A 167 -14.84 -1.97 -4.30
N PRO A 168 -15.21 -1.13 -5.28
CA PRO A 168 -16.37 -1.37 -6.15
C PRO A 168 -16.16 -2.54 -7.13
N GLU A 169 -14.92 -2.98 -7.34
CA GLU A 169 -14.58 -4.10 -8.23
C GLU A 169 -14.68 -5.47 -7.54
N LEU A 170 -14.89 -5.49 -6.22
CA LEU A 170 -14.94 -6.72 -5.43
C LEU A 170 -16.35 -7.30 -5.36
N SER A 171 -16.46 -8.58 -5.02
CA SER A 171 -17.70 -9.21 -4.60
C SER A 171 -17.83 -9.18 -3.08
N TRP A 172 -19.06 -9.15 -2.56
CA TRP A 172 -19.30 -9.27 -1.13
C TRP A 172 -18.98 -10.69 -0.64
N GLY A 173 -18.28 -10.81 0.49
CA GLY A 173 -17.94 -12.10 1.07
C GLY A 173 -17.13 -11.99 2.35
N THR A 174 -16.85 -13.13 2.97
CA THR A 174 -15.99 -13.23 4.15
C THR A 174 -15.02 -14.38 3.93
N LEU A 175 -13.74 -14.15 4.22
CA LEU A 175 -12.70 -15.16 4.26
C LEU A 175 -12.29 -15.37 5.72
N ILE A 176 -12.45 -16.60 6.19
CA ILE A 176 -11.97 -17.02 7.50
C ILE A 176 -10.65 -17.73 7.29
N GLN A 177 -9.60 -17.25 7.96
CA GLN A 177 -8.27 -17.83 7.88
C GLN A 177 -7.94 -18.53 9.19
N ASP A 178 -7.51 -19.78 9.09
CA ASP A 178 -6.86 -20.43 10.21
C ASP A 178 -5.52 -19.73 10.48
N VAL A 179 -5.37 -19.21 11.68
CA VAL A 179 -4.10 -18.69 12.18
C VAL A 179 -3.16 -19.85 12.49
N CYS A 180 -1.85 -19.58 12.55
CA CYS A 180 -0.87 -20.59 12.91
C CYS A 180 -1.13 -21.16 14.32
N ASN A 181 -0.59 -22.36 14.57
CA ASN A 181 -0.75 -23.07 15.85
C ASN A 181 -0.37 -22.21 17.06
N TYR A 182 0.64 -21.34 16.94
CA TYR A 182 1.05 -20.45 18.01
C TYR A 182 0.00 -19.37 18.30
N CYS A 183 -0.52 -18.70 17.26
CA CYS A 183 -1.61 -17.74 17.39
C CYS A 183 -2.86 -18.39 17.99
N LEU A 184 -3.22 -19.59 17.51
CA LEU A 184 -4.34 -20.37 18.03
C LEU A 184 -4.21 -20.65 19.52
N GLN A 185 -3.05 -21.15 19.97
CA GLN A 185 -2.77 -21.40 21.39
C GLN A 185 -2.81 -20.12 22.26
N LYS A 186 -2.55 -18.96 21.67
CA LYS A 186 -2.62 -17.64 22.35
C LYS A 186 -4.00 -16.99 22.26
N GLY A 187 -5.01 -17.70 21.73
CA GLY A 187 -6.37 -17.23 21.54
C GLY A 187 -6.47 -16.08 20.55
N LYS A 188 -5.54 -15.99 19.59
CA LYS A 188 -5.57 -14.96 18.54
C LYS A 188 -6.47 -15.41 17.39
N ASN A 189 -7.11 -14.46 16.71
CA ASN A 189 -7.93 -14.71 15.54
C ASN A 189 -7.68 -13.67 14.45
N PHE A 190 -7.89 -14.09 13.21
CA PHE A 190 -7.75 -13.29 12.01
C PHE A 190 -8.93 -13.56 11.08
N SER A 191 -9.53 -12.50 10.55
CA SER A 191 -10.65 -12.60 9.60
C SER A 191 -10.60 -11.48 8.58
N ILE A 192 -11.23 -11.73 7.44
CA ILE A 192 -11.34 -10.75 6.36
C ILE A 192 -12.78 -10.66 5.89
N ASP A 193 -13.30 -9.44 5.86
CA ASP A 193 -14.54 -9.13 5.16
C ASP A 193 -14.21 -8.43 3.84
N ILE A 194 -14.94 -8.80 2.79
CA ILE A 194 -14.82 -8.24 1.45
C ILE A 194 -16.11 -7.51 1.13
N CYS A 195 -16.00 -6.23 0.80
CA CYS A 195 -17.12 -5.34 0.52
C CYS A 195 -17.00 -4.79 -0.90
N GLY A 196 -17.82 -5.33 -1.79
CA GLY A 196 -17.99 -4.89 -3.17
C GLY A 196 -18.77 -3.59 -3.28
N ALA A 197 -18.21 -2.48 -2.81
CA ALA A 197 -18.87 -1.19 -2.73
C ALA A 197 -17.88 -0.03 -2.63
N LEU A 198 -18.36 1.19 -2.89
CA LEU A 198 -17.65 2.40 -2.49
C LEU A 198 -17.66 2.56 -0.97
N TYR A 199 -16.68 3.26 -0.41
CA TYR A 199 -16.62 3.46 1.05
C TYR A 199 -17.87 4.15 1.60
N ALA A 200 -18.39 5.13 0.85
CA ALA A 200 -19.61 5.84 1.20
C ALA A 200 -20.84 4.92 1.28
N GLU A 201 -20.91 3.92 0.41
CA GLU A 201 -22.00 2.94 0.38
C GLU A 201 -21.84 1.89 1.48
N TYR A 202 -20.60 1.47 1.74
CA TYR A 202 -20.27 0.55 2.83
C TYR A 202 -20.66 1.14 4.18
N GLU A 203 -20.43 2.42 4.43
CA GLU A 203 -20.80 3.09 5.68
C GLU A 203 -22.31 3.11 5.94
N CYS A 204 -23.11 3.22 4.87
CA CYS A 204 -24.57 3.11 4.95
C CYS A 204 -25.07 1.66 5.09
N SER A 205 -24.20 0.66 4.95
CA SER A 205 -24.59 -0.75 4.96
C SER A 205 -24.77 -1.27 6.39
N LYS A 206 -25.59 -2.32 6.55
CA LYS A 206 -25.77 -3.00 7.85
C LYS A 206 -24.52 -3.76 8.31
N GLN A 207 -23.55 -3.95 7.42
CA GLN A 207 -22.28 -4.65 7.69
C GLN A 207 -21.15 -3.68 8.09
N PHE A 208 -21.45 -2.38 8.15
CA PHE A 208 -20.46 -1.40 8.56
C PHE A 208 -19.98 -1.67 9.99
N ILE A 209 -18.67 -1.76 10.13
CA ILE A 209 -18.00 -1.74 11.42
C ILE A 209 -17.05 -0.55 11.47
N LYS A 210 -16.89 0.06 12.64
CA LYS A 210 -16.04 1.24 12.76
C LYS A 210 -14.55 0.82 12.69
N PRO A 211 -13.72 1.47 11.85
CA PRO A 211 -12.31 1.14 11.76
C PRO A 211 -11.49 1.72 12.92
N ASN A 212 -10.44 0.99 13.31
CA ASN A 212 -9.36 1.54 14.13
C ASN A 212 -8.32 2.28 13.27
N VAL A 213 -8.12 1.83 12.02
CA VAL A 213 -7.21 2.44 11.04
C VAL A 213 -7.80 2.27 9.64
N ILE A 214 -7.62 3.26 8.78
CA ILE A 214 -7.96 3.21 7.36
C ILE A 214 -6.67 3.29 6.55
N ILE A 215 -6.48 2.41 5.57
CA ILE A 215 -5.33 2.39 4.69
C ILE A 215 -5.75 2.24 3.22
N GLY A 216 -5.15 3.03 2.32
CA GLY A 216 -5.30 2.90 0.88
C GLY A 216 -3.94 2.62 0.24
N PHE A 217 -3.86 1.56 -0.57
CA PHE A 217 -2.63 1.21 -1.28
C PHE A 217 -2.69 1.70 -2.72
N ASN A 218 -1.82 2.64 -3.09
CA ASN A 218 -1.70 3.16 -4.47
C ASN A 218 -3.05 3.56 -5.08
N THR A 219 -3.91 4.21 -4.28
CA THR A 219 -5.34 4.41 -4.58
C THR A 219 -5.65 5.44 -5.66
N GLY A 220 -4.69 6.30 -6.02
CA GLY A 220 -4.86 7.32 -7.05
C GLY A 220 -6.05 8.26 -6.80
N ILE A 221 -6.30 8.70 -5.56
CA ILE A 221 -7.45 9.57 -5.22
C ILE A 221 -7.35 10.89 -6.00
N HIS A 222 -6.13 11.33 -6.31
CA HIS A 222 -5.87 12.53 -7.10
C HIS A 222 -6.28 12.43 -8.58
N GLU A 223 -6.44 11.23 -9.14
CA GLU A 223 -6.76 11.03 -10.56
C GLU A 223 -8.20 11.46 -10.89
N CYS A 224 -9.09 11.49 -9.89
CA CYS A 224 -10.44 12.01 -10.03
C CYS A 224 -10.42 13.54 -9.85
N ILE A 225 -10.27 14.31 -10.93
CA ILE A 225 -10.06 15.76 -10.84
C ILE A 225 -11.37 16.53 -10.59
N ASP A 226 -12.46 16.14 -11.23
CA ASP A 226 -13.72 16.89 -11.21
C ASP A 226 -14.60 16.57 -9.99
N ILE A 227 -14.49 17.39 -8.93
CA ILE A 227 -15.17 17.23 -7.62
C ILE A 227 -16.70 17.11 -7.72
N ASP A 228 -17.28 17.69 -8.76
CA ASP A 228 -18.73 17.72 -9.00
C ASP A 228 -19.16 16.79 -10.15
N SER A 229 -18.22 16.03 -10.72
CA SER A 229 -18.55 15.01 -11.71
C SER A 229 -19.16 13.79 -11.01
N LYS A 230 -20.16 13.17 -11.67
CA LYS A 230 -20.67 11.85 -11.27
C LYS A 230 -19.60 10.75 -11.27
N THR A 231 -18.44 11.01 -11.87
CA THR A 231 -17.30 10.09 -11.91
C THR A 231 -16.35 10.21 -10.71
N ASP A 232 -16.48 11.25 -9.87
CA ASP A 232 -15.69 11.35 -8.64
C ASP A 232 -16.34 10.60 -7.48
N THR A 233 -15.94 9.34 -7.34
CA THR A 233 -16.38 8.47 -6.25
C THR A 233 -15.57 8.67 -4.95
N TRP A 234 -14.44 9.39 -5.03
CA TRP A 234 -13.55 9.61 -3.90
C TRP A 234 -14.01 10.76 -3.01
N ALA A 235 -14.53 11.87 -3.54
CA ALA A 235 -14.93 13.00 -2.69
C ALA A 235 -15.94 12.61 -1.60
N ALA A 236 -16.99 11.84 -1.94
CA ALA A 236 -17.96 11.36 -0.96
C ALA A 236 -17.32 10.42 0.06
N SER A 237 -16.51 9.46 -0.41
CA SER A 237 -15.79 8.49 0.42
C SER A 237 -14.85 9.18 1.41
N ILE A 238 -14.03 10.14 0.96
CA ILE A 238 -13.07 10.88 1.80
C ILE A 238 -13.78 11.72 2.88
N ARG A 239 -14.92 12.34 2.56
CA ARG A 239 -15.72 13.05 3.58
C ARG A 239 -16.20 12.11 4.68
N ILE A 240 -16.56 10.87 4.34
CA ILE A 240 -17.04 9.87 5.30
C ILE A 240 -15.87 9.25 6.07
N ILE A 241 -14.74 8.97 5.42
CA ILE A 241 -13.48 8.55 6.06
C ILE A 241 -13.08 9.57 7.13
N ALA A 242 -13.16 10.87 6.83
CA ALA A 242 -12.83 11.91 7.80
C ALA A 242 -13.72 11.86 9.05
N LYS A 243 -14.99 11.48 8.93
CA LYS A 243 -15.91 11.34 10.08
C LYS A 243 -15.56 10.16 10.99
N GLN A 244 -14.78 9.17 10.53
CA GLN A 244 -14.42 8.01 11.33
C GLN A 244 -13.46 8.34 12.48
N ASN A 245 -12.76 9.48 12.37
CA ASN A 245 -11.87 10.00 13.40
C ASN A 245 -10.79 9.00 13.85
N CYS A 246 -10.22 8.29 12.88
CA CYS A 246 -9.12 7.35 13.06
C CYS A 246 -7.98 7.69 12.07
N PRO A 247 -6.79 7.09 12.22
CA PRO A 247 -5.68 7.31 11.31
C PRO A 247 -6.01 6.93 9.87
N LEU A 248 -5.53 7.75 8.93
CA LEU A 248 -5.54 7.45 7.50
C LEU A 248 -4.10 7.28 7.01
N ILE A 249 -3.84 6.17 6.33
CA ILE A 249 -2.57 5.86 5.69
C ILE A 249 -2.84 5.75 4.18
N LEU A 250 -2.04 6.42 3.35
CA LEU A 250 -2.12 6.29 1.90
C LEU A 250 -0.74 6.01 1.34
N THR A 251 -0.65 5.19 0.30
CA THR A 251 0.60 4.99 -0.43
C THR A 251 0.48 5.46 -1.88
N SER A 252 1.63 5.78 -2.48
CA SER A 252 1.73 6.22 -3.88
C SER A 252 2.99 5.64 -4.53
N TYR A 253 3.03 5.63 -5.86
CA TYR A 253 4.18 5.14 -6.63
C TYR A 253 5.31 6.17 -6.61
N THR A 254 4.96 7.45 -6.73
CA THR A 254 5.90 8.56 -6.80
C THR A 254 5.70 9.58 -5.68
N PHE A 255 6.74 10.38 -5.40
CA PHE A 255 6.61 11.49 -4.47
C PHE A 255 5.64 12.55 -5.00
N HIS A 256 5.64 12.78 -6.31
CA HIS A 256 4.73 13.73 -6.96
C HIS A 256 3.26 13.37 -6.71
N GLU A 257 2.89 12.10 -6.89
CA GLU A 257 1.54 11.61 -6.53
C GLU A 257 1.21 11.92 -5.08
N THR A 258 2.12 11.73 -4.12
CA THR A 258 1.81 12.08 -2.71
C THR A 258 1.49 13.56 -2.49
N GLN A 259 2.04 14.45 -3.32
CA GLN A 259 1.71 15.87 -3.27
C GLN A 259 0.32 16.14 -3.86
N GLN A 260 0.00 15.46 -4.96
CA GLN A 260 -1.33 15.53 -5.58
C GLN A 260 -2.43 14.95 -4.66
N GLU A 261 -2.14 13.84 -3.98
CA GLU A 261 -2.99 13.23 -2.94
C GLU A 261 -3.27 14.22 -1.80
N GLN A 262 -2.24 14.90 -1.30
CA GLN A 262 -2.37 15.93 -0.25
C GLN A 262 -3.26 17.10 -0.69
N GLU A 263 -3.02 17.66 -1.87
CA GLU A 263 -3.85 18.75 -2.41
C GLU A 263 -5.28 18.28 -2.68
N ARG A 264 -5.48 17.03 -3.11
CA ARG A 264 -6.81 16.45 -3.30
C ARG A 264 -7.57 16.34 -1.99
N LEU A 265 -6.95 15.79 -0.94
CA LEU A 265 -7.55 15.70 0.40
C LEU A 265 -7.93 17.08 0.93
N LYS A 266 -7.02 18.05 0.80
CA LYS A 266 -7.25 19.45 1.19
C LYS A 266 -8.43 20.06 0.45
N THR A 267 -8.54 19.81 -0.85
CA THR A 267 -9.63 20.35 -1.68
C THR A 267 -10.98 19.72 -1.31
N ILE A 268 -11.04 18.39 -1.18
CA ILE A 268 -12.27 17.68 -0.77
C ILE A 268 -12.72 18.17 0.61
N LEU A 269 -11.80 18.22 1.58
CA LEU A 269 -12.12 18.54 2.96
C LEU A 269 -12.16 20.05 3.25
N ARG A 270 -11.83 20.88 2.25
CA ARG A 270 -11.79 22.35 2.31
C ARG A 270 -10.95 22.88 3.48
N ARG A 271 -9.84 22.21 3.79
CA ARG A 271 -8.92 22.56 4.87
C ARG A 271 -7.57 21.90 4.71
N ASN A 272 -6.54 22.51 5.30
CA ASN A 272 -5.23 21.88 5.43
C ASN A 272 -5.27 20.81 6.53
N ILE A 273 -4.70 19.65 6.26
CA ILE A 273 -4.67 18.52 7.18
C ILE A 273 -3.21 18.26 7.53
N PRO A 274 -2.81 18.33 8.82
CA PRO A 274 -1.45 18.04 9.22
C PRO A 274 -1.08 16.59 8.88
N CYS A 275 -0.17 16.41 7.93
CA CYS A 275 0.40 15.11 7.62
C CYS A 275 1.55 14.83 8.61
N LYS A 276 1.48 13.71 9.33
CA LYS A 276 2.51 13.32 10.32
C LYS A 276 3.78 12.80 9.65
N TYR A 277 3.64 12.18 8.48
CA TYR A 277 4.76 11.65 7.71
C TYR A 277 4.39 11.61 6.23
N SER A 278 5.26 12.13 5.36
CA SER A 278 5.06 12.20 3.91
C SER A 278 6.39 11.98 3.19
N PHE A 279 6.85 10.73 3.12
CA PHE A 279 8.16 10.39 2.54
C PHE A 279 8.17 8.96 1.97
N LYS A 280 9.34 8.56 1.47
CA LYS A 280 9.59 7.19 0.98
C LYS A 280 9.19 6.16 2.04
N ASN A 281 8.53 5.12 1.58
CA ASN A 281 8.16 3.98 2.39
C ASN A 281 9.35 3.00 2.48
N PRO A 282 9.94 2.77 3.67
CA PRO A 282 11.03 1.79 3.81
C PRO A 282 10.58 0.34 3.56
N TYR A 283 9.28 0.08 3.53
CA TYR A 283 8.68 -1.21 3.21
C TYR A 283 7.97 -1.23 1.86
N SER A 284 8.36 -0.35 0.92
CA SER A 284 7.96 -0.50 -0.47
C SER A 284 8.39 -1.87 -1.01
N SER A 285 7.66 -2.35 -2.03
CA SER A 285 8.10 -3.54 -2.76
C SER A 285 9.50 -3.34 -3.34
N LEU A 286 10.24 -4.45 -3.47
CA LEU A 286 11.54 -4.53 -4.14
C LEU A 286 11.41 -5.03 -5.59
N ARG A 287 10.19 -5.37 -6.04
CA ARG A 287 9.89 -5.70 -7.43
C ARG A 287 9.76 -4.43 -8.27
N PRO A 288 10.61 -4.24 -9.30
CA PRO A 288 10.39 -3.16 -10.26
C PRO A 288 9.24 -3.52 -11.21
N HIS A 289 8.38 -2.56 -11.48
CA HIS A 289 7.33 -2.63 -12.51
C HIS A 289 7.61 -1.59 -13.58
N ARG A 290 7.28 -1.88 -14.84
CA ARG A 290 7.44 -0.90 -15.92
C ARG A 290 6.39 0.20 -15.80
N ASP A 291 6.83 1.43 -15.88
CA ASP A 291 5.96 2.60 -15.94
C ASP A 291 5.70 2.99 -17.39
N TYR A 292 4.44 3.06 -17.78
CA TYR A 292 4.04 3.48 -19.13
C TYR A 292 3.95 5.01 -19.27
N GLU A 293 3.90 5.75 -18.16
CA GLU A 293 3.78 7.22 -18.17
C GLU A 293 5.15 7.88 -18.23
N THR A 294 6.10 7.35 -17.45
CA THR A 294 7.46 7.91 -17.37
C THR A 294 8.48 7.19 -18.24
N GLU A 295 8.11 6.07 -18.89
CA GLU A 295 9.03 5.14 -19.57
C GLU A 295 10.16 4.67 -18.62
N GLY A 296 9.88 4.64 -17.31
CA GLY A 296 10.78 4.24 -16.23
C GLY A 296 10.32 2.98 -15.52
N VAL A 297 10.65 2.87 -14.23
CA VAL A 297 10.11 1.82 -13.35
C VAL A 297 9.53 2.42 -12.07
N TYR A 298 8.51 1.78 -11.54
CA TYR A 298 7.93 2.09 -10.24
C TYR A 298 7.95 0.85 -9.32
N TYR A 299 7.67 1.09 -8.03
CA TYR A 299 7.58 0.06 -7.00
C TYR A 299 6.27 0.23 -6.25
N GLN A 300 5.57 -0.88 -5.97
CA GLN A 300 4.35 -0.85 -5.18
C GLN A 300 4.62 -0.23 -3.80
N ASN A 301 3.71 0.64 -3.36
CA ASN A 301 3.79 1.40 -2.11
C ASN A 301 5.12 2.17 -1.93
N GLY A 302 5.64 2.80 -2.99
CA GLY A 302 6.95 3.50 -2.96
C GLY A 302 7.04 4.64 -1.93
N TYR A 303 5.94 5.36 -1.72
CA TYR A 303 5.84 6.47 -0.78
C TYR A 303 4.62 6.28 0.12
N VAL A 304 4.63 6.90 1.31
CA VAL A 304 3.55 6.79 2.29
C VAL A 304 3.24 8.14 2.94
N LEU A 305 1.94 8.44 3.01
CA LEU A 305 1.33 9.52 3.76
C LEU A 305 0.68 8.95 5.01
N ILE A 306 0.93 9.55 6.17
CA ILE A 306 0.35 9.13 7.46
C ILE A 306 -0.32 10.31 8.13
N TYR A 307 -1.62 10.21 8.34
CA TYR A 307 -2.43 11.17 9.08
C TYR A 307 -2.92 10.52 10.37
N SER A 308 -2.81 11.21 11.51
CA SER A 308 -3.34 10.69 12.78
C SER A 308 -4.87 10.68 12.80
N HIS A 309 -5.48 11.61 12.08
CA HIS A 309 -6.91 11.72 11.80
C HIS A 309 -7.07 12.83 10.75
N LEU A 310 -8.18 12.83 10.01
CA LEU A 310 -8.47 13.86 9.00
C LEU A 310 -9.31 15.03 9.54
N ASN A 311 -9.81 14.93 10.77
CA ASN A 311 -10.42 16.06 11.45
C ASN A 311 -9.35 16.92 12.11
N VAL A 312 -9.63 18.20 12.27
CA VAL A 312 -8.88 19.04 13.21
C VAL A 312 -9.85 19.29 14.35
N ILE A 313 -9.56 18.76 15.54
CA ILE A 313 -10.24 19.22 16.75
C ILE A 313 -9.76 20.65 16.96
N HIS A 314 -10.60 21.64 16.69
CA HIS A 314 -10.39 22.96 17.28
C HIS A 314 -10.43 22.75 18.79
N LYS A 315 -9.25 22.74 19.44
CA LYS A 315 -9.20 23.00 20.87
C LYS A 315 -9.76 24.40 21.03
N GLU A 316 -11.03 24.52 21.40
CA GLU A 316 -11.53 25.75 21.99
C GLU A 316 -10.62 26.02 23.20
N MET A 317 -9.74 27.02 23.07
CA MET A 317 -9.01 27.54 24.21
C MET A 317 -10.08 28.08 25.15
N GLY A 318 -10.30 27.37 26.26
CA GLY A 318 -11.21 27.79 27.30
C GLY A 318 -10.93 29.25 27.67
N LYS A 319 -11.92 30.10 27.47
CA LYS A 319 -11.96 31.42 28.09
C LYS A 319 -12.02 31.17 29.59
N ASN A 320 -10.86 31.20 30.25
CA ASN A 320 -10.80 31.22 31.71
C ASN A 320 -11.53 32.45 32.23
N ASP A 321 -12.41 32.19 33.19
CA ASP A 321 -13.18 33.15 33.95
C ASP A 321 -12.31 34.27 34.52
N SER A 322 -12.52 35.49 34.03
CA SER A 322 -12.16 36.70 34.76
C SER A 322 -13.18 36.93 35.88
N LYS A 323 -13.01 36.21 37.01
CA LYS A 323 -13.52 36.67 38.31
C LYS A 323 -12.45 37.52 38.98
N GLN A 324 -12.47 38.82 38.69
CA GLN A 324 -11.88 39.80 39.59
C GLN A 324 -12.75 39.87 40.84
N TYR A 325 -12.25 39.31 41.94
CA TYR A 325 -12.58 39.77 43.28
C TYR A 325 -11.58 40.88 43.62
N LEU A 326 -12.09 42.11 43.76
CA LEU A 326 -11.43 43.18 44.50
C LEU A 326 -12.47 43.71 45.49
N ASN A 327 -12.27 43.34 46.75
CA ASN A 327 -12.55 44.20 47.90
C ASN A 327 -11.23 44.83 48.31
#